data_AF-A0A7J4MKN1-F1
#
_entry.id   AF-A0A7J4MKN1-F1
#
_cell.length_a   1.000
_cell.length_b   1.000
_cell.length_c   1.000
_cell.angle_alpha   90.00
_cell.angle_beta   90.00
_cell.angle_gamma   90.00
#
_symmetry.space_group_name_H-M   'P 1'
#
loop_
_entity.id
_entity.type
_entity.pdbx_description
1 polymer ?
#
loop_
_entity_poly.entity_id
_entity_poly.type
_entity_poly.pdbx_seq_one_letter_code
_entity_poly.pdbx_strand_id
1 'polypeptide(L)' 'MDEEEAMDHYMEYIRAFESKDFQSIANLCRTPFFASSPSGTTFFADREELVEGFSMLRNSLDKDGYV' A
#
# COMPACT_ATOMS: atom_id res chain seq x y z
N MET A 1 12.76 6.56 -13.18
CA MET A 1 12.50 7.14 -11.86
C MET A 1 13.66 7.96 -11.42
N ASP A 2 13.57 9.23 -11.77
CA ASP A 2 14.28 10.30 -11.08
C ASP A 2 13.60 10.59 -9.73
N GLU A 3 14.15 11.53 -8.97
CA GLU A 3 13.67 11.86 -7.63
C GLU A 3 12.26 12.46 -7.63
N GLU A 4 11.92 13.23 -8.65
CA GLU A 4 10.61 13.88 -8.79
C GLU A 4 9.52 12.84 -9.09
N GLU A 5 9.77 11.95 -10.05
CA GLU A 5 8.90 10.83 -10.40
C GLU A 5 8.72 9.87 -9.21
N ALA A 6 9.77 9.65 -8.41
CA ALA A 6 9.67 8.86 -7.19
C ALA A 6 8.77 9.53 -6.14
N MET A 7 8.92 10.84 -5.94
CA MET A 7 8.13 11.60 -4.98
C MET A 7 6.64 11.62 -5.36
N ASP A 8 6.35 11.78 -6.65
CA ASP A 8 4.99 11.74 -7.18
C ASP A 8 4.33 10.37 -6.91
N HIS A 9 5.04 9.27 -7.17
CA HIS A 9 4.53 7.94 -6.87
C HIS A 9 4.32 7.70 -5.37
N TYR A 10 5.18 8.23 -4.50
CA TYR A 10 4.96 8.16 -3.05
C TYR A 10 3.71 8.95 -2.63
N MET A 11 3.54 10.16 -3.16
CA MET A 11 2.36 10.98 -2.86
C MET A 11 1.07 10.35 -3.38
N GLU A 12 1.10 9.73 -4.56
CA GLU A 12 -0.03 9.00 -5.12
C GLU A 12 -0.38 7.77 -4.27
N TYR A 13 0.63 7.00 -3.86
CA TYR A 13 0.45 5.87 -2.94
C TYR A 13 -0.18 6.31 -1.61
N ILE A 14 0.32 7.38 -0.99
CA ILE A 14 -0.22 7.89 0.29
C ILE A 14 -1.69 8.26 0.14
N ARG A 15 -2.02 9.04 -0.91
CA ARG A 15 -3.41 9.44 -1.18
C ARG A 15 -4.32 8.24 -1.40
N ALA A 16 -3.86 7.26 -2.17
CA ALA A 16 -4.62 6.04 -2.44
C ALA A 16 -4.84 5.21 -1.16
N PHE A 17 -3.83 5.15 -0.27
CA PHE A 17 -3.96 4.49 1.02
C PHE A 17 -4.96 5.19 1.95
N GLU A 18 -4.91 6.52 2.03
CA GLU A 18 -5.84 7.34 2.81
C GLU A 18 -7.28 7.23 2.30
N SER A 19 -7.47 7.25 0.97
CA SER A 19 -8.78 7.14 0.34
C SER A 19 -9.30 5.71 0.21
N LYS A 20 -8.56 4.71 0.70
CA LYS A 20 -8.88 3.28 0.58
C LYS A 20 -9.00 2.79 -0.88
N ASP A 21 -8.27 3.43 -1.80
CA ASP A 21 -8.16 3.02 -3.19
C ASP A 21 -7.04 1.98 -3.38
N PHE A 22 -7.33 0.75 -2.95
CA PHE A 22 -6.37 -0.36 -3.01
C PHE A 22 -6.06 -0.81 -4.45
N GLN A 23 -6.93 -0.49 -5.42
CA GLN A 23 -6.70 -0.80 -6.83
C GLN A 23 -5.60 0.09 -7.42
N SER A 24 -5.59 1.37 -7.06
CA SER A 24 -4.52 2.29 -7.44
C SER A 24 -3.20 1.91 -6.76
N ILE A 25 -3.22 1.51 -5.48
CA ILE A 25 -2.02 0.96 -4.81
C ILE A 25 -1.47 -0.25 -5.58
N ALA A 26 -2.33 -1.20 -5.97
CA ALA A 26 -1.90 -2.37 -6.71
C ALA A 26 -1.46 -2.09 -8.16
N ASN A 27 -1.81 -0.92 -8.72
CA ASN A 27 -1.28 -0.44 -10.00
C ASN A 27 0.12 0.16 -9.85
N LEU A 28 0.38 0.84 -8.73
CA LEU A 28 1.66 1.48 -8.43
C LEU A 28 2.71 0.46 -7.95
N CYS A 29 2.30 -0.52 -7.14
CA CYS A 29 3.18 -1.53 -6.59
C CYS A 29 3.45 -2.64 -7.62
N ARG A 30 4.73 -2.87 -7.92
CA ARG A 30 5.14 -4.04 -8.71
C ARG A 30 5.06 -5.30 -7.86
N THR A 31 4.56 -6.38 -8.44
CA THR A 31 4.59 -7.72 -7.82
C THR A 31 5.83 -8.50 -8.26
N PRO A 32 6.43 -9.32 -7.37
CA PRO A 32 6.07 -9.47 -5.96
C PRO A 32 6.41 -8.21 -5.14
N PHE A 33 5.57 -7.89 -4.15
CA PHE A 33 5.73 -6.74 -3.27
C PHE A 33 6.04 -7.18 -1.84
N PHE A 34 6.93 -6.44 -1.18
CA PHE A 34 7.34 -6.70 0.20
C PHE A 34 7.06 -5.47 1.05
N ALA A 35 6.19 -5.61 2.05
CA ALA A 35 5.93 -4.58 3.03
C ALA A 35 6.57 -4.96 4.36
N SER A 36 7.55 -4.20 4.81
CA SER A 36 8.16 -4.38 6.13
C SER A 36 7.53 -3.44 7.14
N SER A 37 7.14 -4.00 8.27
CA SER A 37 6.60 -3.30 9.44
C SER A 37 7.42 -3.68 10.68
N PRO A 38 7.32 -2.93 11.79
CA PRO A 38 7.93 -3.36 13.06
C PRO A 38 7.50 -4.76 13.53
N SER A 39 6.32 -5.21 13.10
CA SER A 39 5.77 -6.55 13.38
C SER A 39 6.28 -7.66 12.46
N GLY A 40 7.02 -7.34 11.39
CA GLY A 40 7.55 -8.29 10.42
C GLY A 40 7.36 -7.87 8.97
N THR A 41 7.79 -8.72 8.05
CA THR A 41 7.67 -8.51 6.59
C THR A 41 6.49 -9.32 6.05
N THR A 42 5.57 -8.65 5.37
CA THR A 42 4.49 -9.24 4.59
C THR A 42 4.92 -9.33 3.12
N PHE A 43 4.64 -10.48 2.51
CA PHE A 43 4.89 -10.75 1.11
C PHE A 43 3.55 -10.80 0.36
N PHE A 44 3.48 -10.14 -0.78
CA PHE A 44 2.34 -10.20 -1.70
C PHE A 44 2.85 -10.71 -3.05
N ALA A 45 2.44 -11.93 -3.40
CA ALA A 45 2.87 -12.63 -4.61
C ALA A 45 2.29 -11.99 -5.87
N ASP A 46 1.03 -11.55 -5.79
CA ASP A 46 0.27 -11.04 -6.91
C ASP A 46 -0.60 -9.82 -6.53
N ARG A 47 -1.32 -9.34 -7.54
CA ARG A 47 -2.14 -8.15 -7.44
C ARG A 47 -3.33 -8.34 -6.50
N GLU A 48 -3.91 -9.53 -6.46
CA GLU A 48 -5.08 -9.83 -5.62
C GLU A 48 -4.67 -9.83 -4.15
N GLU A 49 -3.52 -10.47 -3.84
CA GLU A 49 -2.93 -10.45 -2.51
C GLU A 49 -2.60 -9.02 -2.04
N LEU A 50 -2.10 -8.17 -2.94
CA LEU A 50 -1.87 -6.74 -2.65
C LEU A 50 -3.16 -6.03 -2.25
N VAL A 51 -4.23 -6.16 -3.04
CA VAL A 51 -5.51 -5.49 -2.78
C VAL A 51 -6.11 -5.96 -1.46
N GLU A 52 -6.13 -7.28 -1.22
CA GLU A 52 -6.68 -7.86 0.01
C GLU A 52 -5.84 -7.45 1.23
N GLY A 53 -4.52 -7.57 1.13
CA GLY A 53 -3.59 -7.24 2.21
C GLY A 53 -3.67 -5.78 2.65
N PHE A 54 -3.64 -4.84 1.70
CA PHE A 54 -3.75 -3.41 2.02
C PHE A 54 -5.13 -3.05 2.58
N SER A 55 -6.20 -3.70 2.11
CA SER A 55 -7.54 -3.55 2.70
C SER A 55 -7.57 -3.97 4.16
N MET A 56 -7.00 -5.14 4.49
CA MET A 56 -6.93 -5.60 5.88
C MET A 56 -6.11 -4.66 6.76
N LEU A 57 -4.95 -4.21 6.28
CA LEU A 57 -4.08 -3.28 7.00
C LEU A 57 -4.79 -1.95 7.29
N ARG A 58 -5.38 -1.30 6.28
CA ARG A 58 -6.03 0.00 6.46
C ARG A 58 -7.27 -0.09 7.34
N ASN A 59 -8.05 -1.16 7.22
CA ASN A 59 -9.23 -1.40 8.06
C ASN A 59 -8.86 -1.71 9.52
N SER A 60 -7.69 -2.31 9.77
CA SER A 60 -7.17 -2.46 11.13
C SER A 60 -6.85 -1.09 11.74
N LEU A 61 -6.16 -0.23 10.98
CA LEU A 61 -5.78 1.11 11.42
C LEU A 61 -6.99 2.02 11.71
N ASP A 62 -8.10 1.86 10.97
CA ASP A 62 -9.36 2.55 11.29
C ASP A 62 -9.87 2.22 12.69
N LYS A 63 -9.76 0.95 13.11
CA LYS A 63 -10.21 0.51 14.44
C LYS A 63 -9.31 1.06 15.54
N ASP A 64 -8.04 1.29 15.21
CA ASP A 64 -7.05 1.86 16.12
C ASP A 64 -7.10 3.41 16.17
N GLY A 65 -8.03 4.04 15.44
CA GLY A 65 -8.25 5.48 15.45
C GLY A 65 -7.28 6.27 14.57
N TYR A 66 -6.61 5.61 13.63
CA TYR A 66 -5.79 6.28 12.62
C TYR A 66 -6.71 6.95 11.60
N VAL A 67 -6.86 8.27 11.73
CA VAL A 67 -7.57 9.13 10.76
C VAL A 67 -6.63 9.42 9.60
#